data_AF-A0A7K0D2C9-F1
#
_entry.id   AF-A0A7K0D2C9-F1
#
_cell.length_a   1.000
_cell.length_b   1.000
_cell.length_c   1.000
_cell.angle_alpha   90.00
_cell.angle_beta   90.00
_cell.angle_gamma   90.00
#
_symmetry.space_group_name_H-M   'P 1'
#
loop_
_entity.id
_entity.type
_entity.pdbx_description
1 polymer ?
#
loop_
_entity_poly.entity_id
_entity_poly.type
_entity_poly.pdbx_seq_one_letter_code
_entity_poly.pdbx_strand_id
1 'polypeptide(L)' 'MHTPSSGTRDMWLMNSRNCSHEPVELTDELARFILAVHAGHGGGCRQYLAASAFCFRRTGER' A
#
# COMPACT_ATOMS: atom_id res chain seq x y z
N MET A 1 11.81 6.86 -11.72
CA MET A 1 10.61 6.45 -10.94
C MET A 1 9.43 6.49 -11.89
N HIS A 2 8.82 5.34 -12.18
CA HIS A 2 7.60 5.30 -12.97
C HIS A 2 6.47 5.78 -12.05
N THR A 3 5.84 6.91 -12.38
CA THR A 3 4.69 7.40 -11.62
C THR A 3 3.43 6.75 -12.20
N PRO A 4 2.61 6.05 -11.38
CA PRO A 4 1.43 5.39 -11.88
C PRO A 4 0.46 6.40 -12.48
N SER A 5 -0.21 5.99 -13.56
CA SER A 5 -1.22 6.81 -14.22
C SER A 5 -2.37 7.18 -13.27
N SER A 6 -3.10 8.25 -13.56
CA SER A 6 -4.26 8.66 -12.75
C SER A 6 -5.30 7.53 -12.63
N GLY A 7 -5.61 6.83 -13.72
CA GLY A 7 -6.57 5.71 -13.69
C GLY A 7 -6.11 4.55 -12.81
N THR A 8 -4.81 4.25 -12.80
CA THR A 8 -4.23 3.24 -11.90
C THR A 8 -4.38 3.66 -10.44
N ARG A 9 -4.10 4.93 -10.13
CA ARG A 9 -4.22 5.47 -8.76
C ARG A 9 -5.67 5.47 -8.28
N ASP A 10 -6.62 5.84 -9.15
CA ASP A 10 -8.05 5.84 -8.83
C ASP A 10 -8.53 4.42 -8.53
N MET A 11 -8.15 3.45 -9.35
CA MET A 11 -8.44 2.03 -9.09
C MET A 11 -7.87 1.59 -7.74
N TRP A 12 -6.62 1.95 -7.42
CA TRP A 12 -6.03 1.62 -6.13
C TRP A 12 -6.78 2.26 -4.97
N LEU A 13 -7.16 3.54 -5.06
CA LEU A 13 -8.01 4.19 -4.06
C LEU A 13 -9.31 3.43 -3.86
N MET A 14 -9.97 3.01 -4.94
CA MET A 14 -11.24 2.29 -4.84
C MET A 14 -11.08 0.92 -4.19
N ASN A 15 -10.01 0.21 -4.52
CA ASN A 15 -9.74 -1.13 -3.98
C ASN A 15 -9.19 -1.08 -2.54
N SER A 16 -8.62 0.05 -2.11
CA SER A 16 -8.00 0.22 -0.80
C SER A 16 -8.87 0.98 0.21
N ARG A 17 -10.18 1.18 -0.04
CA ARG A 17 -11.04 1.97 0.89
C ARG A 17 -11.27 1.31 2.24
N ASN A 18 -11.27 -0.03 2.30
CA ASN A 18 -11.59 -0.77 3.53
C ASN A 18 -10.33 -1.08 4.36
N CYS A 19 -10.04 -0.25 5.37
CA CYS A 19 -8.87 -0.37 6.22
C CYS A 19 -8.77 -1.67 7.03
N SER A 20 -9.89 -2.39 7.21
CA SER A 20 -9.94 -3.65 7.94
C SER A 20 -9.58 -4.86 7.08
N HIS A 21 -9.42 -4.68 5.77
CA HIS A 21 -9.03 -5.73 4.85
C HIS A 21 -7.51 -5.68 4.58
N GLU A 22 -6.88 -6.85 4.51
CA GLU A 22 -5.48 -6.95 4.14
C GLU A 22 -5.34 -6.98 2.60
N PRO A 23 -4.46 -6.16 2.00
CA PRO A 23 -4.27 -6.16 0.55
C PRO A 23 -3.55 -7.44 0.12
N VAL A 24 -4.04 -8.04 -0.97
CA VAL A 24 -3.41 -9.19 -1.63
C VAL A 24 -2.57 -8.71 -2.83
N GLU A 25 -1.57 -9.50 -3.24
CA GLU A 25 -0.76 -9.24 -4.45
C GLU A 25 -0.08 -7.86 -4.47
N LEU A 26 0.54 -7.46 -3.35
CA LEU A 26 1.27 -6.20 -3.27
C LEU A 26 2.44 -6.16 -4.25
N THR A 27 2.52 -5.06 -5.00
CA THR A 27 3.70 -4.65 -5.77
C THR A 27 4.43 -3.52 -5.06
N ASP A 28 5.68 -3.24 -5.44
CA ASP A 28 6.45 -2.12 -4.88
C ASP A 28 5.73 -0.77 -5.02
N GLU A 29 5.08 -0.52 -6.17
CA GLU A 29 4.37 0.74 -6.39
C GLU A 29 3.07 0.82 -5.58
N LEU A 30 2.30 -0.26 -5.52
CA LEU A 30 1.07 -0.32 -4.74
C LEU A 30 1.35 -0.20 -3.24
N ALA A 31 2.38 -0.88 -2.73
CA ALA A 31 2.76 -0.79 -1.33
C ALA A 31 3.14 0.64 -0.94
N ARG A 32 3.96 1.33 -1.75
CA ARG A 32 4.31 2.74 -1.52
C ARG A 32 3.11 3.66 -1.60
N PHE A 33 2.19 3.40 -2.52
CA PHE A 33 0.94 4.14 -2.63
C PHE A 33 0.09 4.00 -1.37
N ILE A 34 -0.14 2.77 -0.90
CA ILE A 34 -0.91 2.50 0.32
C ILE A 34 -0.26 3.16 1.54
N LEU A 35 1.07 3.09 1.68
CA LEU A 35 1.78 3.76 2.76
C LEU A 35 1.53 5.27 2.78
N ALA A 36 1.54 5.92 1.62
CA ALA A 36 1.29 7.35 1.52
C ALA A 36 -0.16 7.72 1.87
N VAL A 37 -1.14 6.96 1.36
CA VAL A 37 -2.56 7.26 1.55
C VAL A 37 -3.05 6.93 2.97
N HIS A 38 -2.54 5.86 3.57
CA HIS A 38 -3.02 5.34 4.85
C HIS A 38 -2.11 5.68 6.05
N ALA A 39 -1.06 6.49 5.86
CA ALA A 39 -0.12 6.88 6.92
C ALA A 39 -0.81 7.43 8.19
N GLY A 40 -1.91 8.18 8.01
CA GLY A 40 -2.64 8.81 9.12
C GLY A 40 -3.44 7.83 10.00
N HIS A 41 -3.61 6.57 9.60
CA HIS A 41 -4.42 5.60 10.36
C HIS A 41 -3.62 4.78 11.39
N GLY A 42 -2.29 4.74 11.25
CA GLY A 42 -1.40 4.06 12.19
C GLY A 42 -1.70 2.56 12.37
N GLY A 43 -1.45 2.06 13.59
CA GLY A 43 -1.48 0.63 13.92
C GLY A 43 -2.87 -0.05 13.84
N GLY A 44 -3.95 0.70 13.61
CA GLY A 44 -5.29 0.14 13.40
C GLY A 44 -5.60 -0.23 11.95
N CYS A 45 -4.77 0.20 10.99
CA CYS A 45 -5.04 -0.01 9.57
C CYS A 45 -4.29 -1.23 9.04
N ARG A 46 -5.03 -2.29 8.69
CA ARG A 46 -4.44 -3.53 8.17
C ARG A 46 -3.70 -3.30 6.86
N GLN A 47 -4.22 -2.41 6.00
CA GLN A 47 -3.56 -2.09 4.74
C GLN A 47 -2.22 -1.39 4.94
N TYR A 48 -2.16 -0.41 5.84
CA TYR A 48 -0.92 0.29 6.16
C TYR A 48 0.12 -0.67 6.73
N LEU A 49 -0.30 -1.55 7.65
CA LEU A 49 0.58 -2.54 8.27
C LEU A 49 1.11 -3.56 7.26
N ALA A 50 0.25 -4.08 6.39
CA ALA A 50 0.65 -5.03 5.35
C ALA A 50 1.63 -4.40 4.34
N ALA A 51 1.35 -3.17 3.88
CA ALA A 51 2.26 -2.45 3.00
C ALA A 51 3.61 -2.14 3.68
N SER A 52 3.60 -1.80 4.97
CA SER A 52 4.82 -1.60 5.77
C SER A 52 5.65 -2.88 5.85
N ALA A 53 5.00 -4.01 6.16
CA ALA A 53 5.65 -5.31 6.27
C ALA A 53 6.23 -5.77 4.93
N PHE A 54 5.50 -5.57 3.82
CA PHE A 54 5.98 -5.87 2.47
C PHE A 54 7.25 -5.08 2.14
N CYS A 55 7.24 -3.76 2.36
CA CYS A 55 8.41 -2.91 2.12
C CYS A 55 9.61 -3.30 3.00
N PHE A 56 9.36 -3.60 4.28
CA PHE A 56 10.42 -3.98 5.22
C PHE A 56 11.12 -5.29 4.82
N ARG A 57 10.35 -6.32 4.44
CA ARG A 57 10.91 -7.60 3.98
C ARG A 57 11.84 -7.39 2.79
N ARG A 58 11.41 -6.60 1.80
CA ARG A 58 12.20 -6.31 0.60
C ARG A 58 13.46 -5.49 0.85
N THR A 59 13.47 -4.64 1.88
CA THR A 59 14.70 -3.95 2.27
C THR A 59 15.73 -4.87 2.90
N GLY A 60 15.31 -5.99 3.51
CA GLY A 60 16.20 -7.01 4.06
C GLY A 60 16.67 -8.04 3.04
N GLU A 61 16.00 -8.15 1.89
CA GLU A 61 16.38 -9.04 0.77
C GLU A 61 17.39 -8.39 -0.20
N ARG A 62 17.78 -7.14 0.04
CA ARG A 62 18.75 -6.37 -0.77
C ARG A 62 20.13 -6.35 -0.13
#